data_AF-A0A923BEQ6-F1
#
_entry.id   AF-A0A923BEQ6-F1
#
_cell.length_a   1.000
_cell.length_b   1.000
_cell.length_c   1.000
_cell.angle_alpha   90.00
_cell.angle_beta   90.00
_cell.angle_gamma   90.00
#
_symmetry.space_group_name_H-M   'P 1'
#
loop_
_entity.id
_entity.type
_entity.pdbx_description
1 polymer ?
#
loop_
_entity_poly.entity_id
_entity_poly.type
_entity_poly.pdbx_seq_one_letter_code
_entity_poly.pdbx_strand_id
1 'polypeptide(L)'
;KRGRPLLDDPLFGAKVAALEIELMALEMTVLRVLARGDAAPGPEASMLKVKGTEIQQELTELMVEAAGPQALPFDPAYLAGAREHAVAGDDDAAPLAGHYFNYRKTSIYGGSNEIQRNIISQMILGL
;
A
#
# COMPACT_ATOMS: atom_id res chain seq x y z
N LYS A 1 -7.11 3.99 -21.14
CA LYS A 1 -8.52 4.44 -21.27
C LYS A 1 -8.74 5.02 -22.68
N ARG A 2 -9.69 4.48 -23.47
CA ARG A 2 -9.93 4.90 -24.88
C ARG A 2 -8.66 4.90 -25.76
N GLY A 3 -7.81 3.87 -25.62
CA GLY A 3 -6.56 3.74 -26.38
C GLY A 3 -5.38 4.59 -25.91
N ARG A 4 -5.55 5.44 -24.89
CA ARG A 4 -4.45 6.19 -24.25
C ARG A 4 -3.99 5.55 -22.94
N PRO A 5 -2.73 5.77 -22.51
CA PRO A 5 -2.27 5.39 -21.18
C PRO A 5 -3.23 5.88 -20.09
N LEU A 6 -3.43 5.09 -19.02
CA LEU A 6 -4.34 5.49 -17.95
C LEU A 6 -3.80 6.70 -17.15
N LEU A 7 -2.47 6.86 -17.08
CA LEU A 7 -1.82 8.02 -16.47
C LEU A 7 -2.17 9.36 -17.16
N ASP A 8 -2.60 9.34 -18.42
CA ASP A 8 -3.07 10.55 -19.11
C ASP A 8 -4.46 11.00 -18.63
N ASP A 9 -5.20 10.15 -17.89
CA ASP A 9 -6.44 10.55 -17.26
C ASP A 9 -6.13 11.42 -16.03
N PRO A 10 -6.61 12.68 -15.96
CA PRO A 10 -6.21 13.60 -14.91
C PRO A 10 -6.66 13.16 -13.52
N LEU A 11 -7.74 12.38 -13.40
CA LEU A 11 -8.22 11.89 -12.10
C LEU A 11 -7.35 10.72 -11.62
N PHE A 12 -7.02 9.78 -12.50
CA PHE A 12 -6.13 8.67 -12.15
C PHE A 12 -4.70 9.15 -11.89
N GLY A 13 -4.17 10.00 -12.79
CA GLY A 13 -2.83 10.58 -12.63
C GLY A 13 -2.68 11.38 -11.34
N ALA A 14 -3.71 12.12 -10.92
CA ALA A 14 -3.69 12.83 -9.64
C ALA A 14 -3.61 11.88 -8.43
N LYS A 15 -4.31 10.74 -8.46
CA LYS A 15 -4.22 9.73 -7.39
C LYS A 15 -2.82 9.12 -7.30
N VAL A 16 -2.21 8.78 -8.45
CA VAL A 16 -0.84 8.25 -8.50
C VAL A 16 0.15 9.26 -7.95
N ALA A 17 0.06 10.52 -8.38
CA ALA A 17 0.93 11.59 -7.89
C ALA A 17 0.77 11.84 -6.39
N ALA A 18 -0.46 11.83 -5.87
CA ALA A 18 -0.71 11.97 -4.44
C ALA A 18 -0.07 10.84 -3.62
N LEU A 19 -0.23 9.59 -4.08
CA LEU A 19 0.37 8.44 -3.43
C LEU A 19 1.91 8.48 -3.49
N GLU A 20 2.48 8.89 -4.61
CA GLU A 20 3.94 9.05 -4.76
C GLU A 20 4.49 10.11 -3.78
N ILE A 21 3.80 11.25 -3.64
CA ILE A 21 4.16 12.28 -2.65
C ILE A 21 4.14 11.71 -1.23
N GLU A 22 3.10 10.96 -0.87
CA GLU A 22 2.99 10.33 0.45
C GLU A 22 4.10 9.29 0.68
N LEU A 23 4.44 8.49 -0.34
CA LEU A 23 5.52 7.51 -0.28
C LEU A 23 6.89 8.19 -0.08
N MET A 24 7.18 9.25 -0.83
CA MET A 24 8.41 10.04 -0.67
C MET A 24 8.48 10.69 0.73
N ALA A 25 7.36 11.20 1.24
CA ALA A 25 7.28 11.76 2.58
C ALA A 25 7.54 10.70 3.65
N LEU A 26 7.01 9.48 3.47
CA LEU A 26 7.28 8.34 4.35
C LEU A 26 8.76 7.95 4.31
N GLU A 27 9.35 7.80 3.13
CA GLU A 27 10.77 7.47 2.96
C GLU A 27 11.68 8.48 3.67
N MET A 28 11.45 9.78 3.44
CA MET A 28 12.20 10.82 4.13
C MET A 28 12.02 10.76 5.65
N THR A 29 10.82 10.39 6.12
CA THR A 29 10.56 10.20 7.55
C THR A 29 11.33 9.02 8.12
N VAL A 30 11.40 7.89 7.39
CA VAL A 30 12.22 6.73 7.76
C VAL A 30 13.69 7.13 7.87
N LEU A 31 14.23 7.84 6.88
CA LEU A 31 15.62 8.31 6.90
C LEU A 31 15.91 9.22 8.10
N ARG A 32 14.98 10.15 8.44
CA ARG A 32 15.13 11.00 9.63
C ARG A 32 15.15 10.20 10.93
N VAL A 33 14.33 9.15 11.03
CA VAL A 33 14.32 8.28 12.22
C VAL A 33 15.63 7.52 12.34
N LEU A 34 16.12 6.93 11.25
CA LEU A 34 17.39 6.21 11.22
C LEU A 34 18.59 7.11 11.54
N ALA A 35 18.58 8.37 11.07
CA ALA A 35 19.64 9.32 11.32
C ALA A 35 19.79 9.73 12.81
N ARG A 36 18.77 9.46 13.66
CA ARG A 36 18.82 9.77 15.10
C ARG A 36 19.58 8.73 15.93
N GLY A 37 19.99 7.59 15.36
CA GLY A 37 20.77 6.54 16.05
C GLY A 37 19.94 5.67 17.01
N ASP A 38 20.61 5.06 18.00
CA ASP A 38 20.03 4.07 18.96
C ASP A 38 19.06 4.65 20.01
N ALA A 39 18.49 5.83 19.77
CA ALA A 39 17.40 6.30 20.62
C ALA A 39 16.23 5.31 20.54
N ALA A 40 15.68 4.92 21.69
CA ALA A 40 14.53 4.03 21.73
C ALA A 40 13.43 4.57 20.79
N PRO A 41 12.78 3.70 19.98
CA PRO A 41 11.78 4.15 19.04
C PRO A 41 10.68 4.92 19.77
N GLY A 42 10.55 6.21 19.46
CA GLY A 42 9.51 7.07 19.99
C GLY A 42 8.17 6.87 19.24
N PRO A 43 7.26 7.86 19.28
CA PRO A 43 5.99 7.78 18.54
C PRO A 43 6.19 7.62 17.02
N GLU A 44 7.40 7.89 16.51
CA GLU A 44 7.74 7.74 15.11
C GLU A 44 7.53 6.30 14.60
N ALA A 45 7.79 5.27 15.40
CA ALA A 45 7.55 3.89 14.98
C ALA A 45 6.06 3.62 14.69
N SER A 46 5.18 4.11 15.57
CA SER A 46 3.72 4.05 15.38
C SER A 46 3.27 4.88 14.18
N MET A 47 3.85 6.07 13.97
CA MET A 47 3.54 6.90 12.81
C MET A 47 3.94 6.22 11.49
N LEU A 48 5.14 5.65 11.43
CA LEU A 48 5.64 4.92 10.27
C LEU A 48 4.75 3.71 9.95
N LYS A 49 4.30 2.97 10.98
CA LYS A 49 3.35 1.87 10.81
C LYS A 49 2.06 2.36 10.17
N VAL A 50 1.41 3.36 10.77
CA VAL A 50 0.11 3.87 10.29
C VAL A 50 0.23 4.30 8.83
N LYS A 51 1.15 5.22 8.53
CA LYS A 51 1.33 5.77 7.18
C LYS A 51 1.77 4.70 6.17
N GLY A 52 2.67 3.80 6.55
CA GLY A 52 3.10 2.70 5.68
C GLY A 52 1.94 1.79 5.29
N THR A 53 1.06 1.46 6.24
CA THR A 53 -0.10 0.59 5.94
C THR A 53 -1.17 1.28 5.11
N GLU A 54 -1.39 2.59 5.30
CA GLU A 54 -2.31 3.39 4.48
C GLU A 54 -1.81 3.46 3.03
N ILE A 55 -0.52 3.79 2.83
CA ILE A 55 0.12 3.82 1.50
C ILE A 55 0.06 2.46 0.80
N GLN A 56 0.32 1.35 1.51
CA GLN A 56 0.21 0.02 0.94
C GLN A 56 -1.22 -0.32 0.49
N GLN A 57 -2.23 0.10 1.24
CA GLN A 57 -3.63 -0.13 0.86
C GLN A 57 -4.01 0.70 -0.36
N GLU A 58 -3.66 1.98 -0.39
CA GLU A 58 -3.90 2.86 -1.53
C GLU A 58 -3.18 2.37 -2.80
N LEU A 59 -1.93 1.90 -2.67
CA LEU A 59 -1.16 1.35 -3.78
C LEU A 59 -1.85 0.14 -4.40
N THR A 60 -2.26 -0.83 -3.58
CA THR A 60 -2.93 -2.02 -4.08
C THR A 60 -4.31 -1.73 -4.63
N GLU A 61 -5.03 -0.73 -4.09
CA GLU A 61 -6.29 -0.24 -4.65
C GLU A 61 -6.08 0.39 -6.03
N LEU A 62 -5.06 1.23 -6.21
CA LEU A 62 -4.73 1.82 -7.51
C LEU A 62 -4.31 0.77 -8.54
N MET A 63 -3.60 -0.28 -8.15
CA MET A 63 -3.26 -1.39 -9.04
C MET A 63 -4.52 -2.10 -9.55
N VAL A 64 -5.48 -2.38 -8.65
CA VAL A 64 -6.78 -2.97 -9.01
C VAL A 64 -7.59 -2.03 -9.91
N GLU A 65 -7.64 -0.73 -9.58
CA GLU A 65 -8.30 0.28 -10.41
C GLU A 65 -7.68 0.37 -11.81
N ALA A 66 -6.35 0.26 -11.92
CA ALA A 66 -5.62 0.33 -13.17
C ALA A 66 -5.90 -0.84 -14.11
N ALA A 67 -5.90 -2.07 -13.58
CA ALA A 67 -6.21 -3.28 -14.33
C ALA A 67 -7.73 -3.49 -14.55
N GLY A 68 -8.57 -2.81 -13.77
CA GLY A 68 -10.02 -2.85 -13.91
C GLY A 68 -10.57 -4.29 -13.79
N PRO A 69 -11.47 -4.73 -14.67
CA PRO A 69 -12.04 -6.09 -14.61
C PRO A 69 -11.00 -7.22 -14.68
N GLN A 70 -9.82 -6.98 -15.25
CA GLN A 70 -8.75 -7.99 -15.34
C GLN A 70 -8.09 -8.27 -13.99
N ALA A 71 -8.26 -7.41 -12.99
CA ALA A 71 -7.74 -7.63 -11.63
C ALA A 71 -8.60 -8.61 -10.81
N LEU A 72 -9.82 -8.95 -11.26
CA LEU A 72 -10.78 -9.75 -10.50
C LEU A 72 -10.47 -11.26 -10.47
N PRO A 73 -10.00 -11.90 -11.57
CA PRO A 73 -9.73 -13.32 -11.56
C PRO A 73 -8.66 -13.69 -10.53
N PHE A 74 -8.96 -14.68 -9.70
CA PHE A 74 -7.98 -15.29 -8.81
C PHE A 74 -7.60 -16.66 -9.36
N ASP A 75 -6.32 -16.83 -9.71
CA ASP A 75 -5.79 -18.07 -10.27
C ASP A 75 -4.74 -18.72 -9.35
N PRO A 76 -5.15 -19.56 -8.39
CA PRO A 76 -4.22 -20.22 -7.46
C PRO A 76 -3.17 -21.10 -8.12
N ALA A 77 -3.52 -21.75 -9.25
CA ALA A 77 -2.61 -22.69 -9.89
C ALA A 77 -1.52 -21.95 -10.68
N TYR A 78 -1.84 -20.83 -11.33
CA TYR A 78 -0.83 -19.93 -11.87
C TYR A 78 0.05 -19.34 -10.77
N LEU A 79 -0.55 -18.80 -9.70
CA LEU A 79 0.18 -18.18 -8.59
C LEU A 79 1.07 -19.16 -7.81
N ALA A 80 0.75 -20.46 -7.85
CA ALA A 80 1.58 -21.53 -7.29
C ALA A 80 2.65 -22.05 -8.27
N GLY A 81 2.75 -21.49 -9.48
CA GLY A 81 3.71 -21.90 -10.52
C GLY A 81 3.36 -23.21 -11.23
N ALA A 82 2.13 -23.71 -11.09
CA ALA A 82 1.68 -24.93 -11.78
C ALA A 82 1.35 -24.69 -13.27
N ARG A 83 1.33 -23.43 -13.70
CA ARG A 83 1.17 -23.00 -15.11
C ARG A 83 2.08 -21.82 -15.42
N GLU A 84 2.49 -21.72 -16.68
CA GLU A 84 3.31 -20.61 -17.19
C GLU A 84 2.53 -19.30 -17.30
N HIS A 85 1.23 -19.36 -17.61
CA HIS A 85 0.36 -18.19 -17.79
C HIS A 85 -0.96 -18.31 -17.03
N ALA A 86 -1.49 -17.16 -16.64
CA ALA A 86 -2.79 -17.03 -16.00
C ALA A 86 -3.92 -17.41 -16.96
N VAL A 87 -4.97 -18.05 -16.45
CA VAL A 87 -6.15 -18.43 -17.26
C VAL A 87 -6.85 -17.21 -17.89
N ALA A 88 -6.75 -16.04 -17.23
CA ALA A 88 -7.31 -14.79 -17.73
C ALA A 88 -6.47 -14.13 -18.84
N GLY A 89 -5.27 -14.65 -19.14
CA GLY A 89 -4.38 -14.15 -20.19
C GLY A 89 -3.59 -12.89 -19.82
N ASP A 90 -3.65 -12.45 -18.57
CA ASP A 90 -2.91 -11.30 -18.04
C ASP A 90 -2.20 -11.72 -16.74
N ASP A 91 -0.91 -11.99 -16.89
CA ASP A 91 -0.03 -12.49 -15.84
C ASP A 91 0.23 -11.42 -14.76
N ASP A 92 0.31 -10.15 -15.17
CA ASP A 92 0.54 -9.02 -14.27
C ASP A 92 -0.71 -8.70 -13.42
N ALA A 93 -1.90 -8.90 -13.99
CA ALA A 93 -3.17 -8.66 -13.30
C ALA A 93 -3.57 -9.80 -12.34
N ALA A 94 -3.17 -11.03 -12.64
CA ALA A 94 -3.52 -12.23 -11.88
C ALA A 94 -3.25 -12.17 -10.34
N PRO A 95 -2.15 -11.58 -9.85
CA PRO A 95 -1.91 -11.48 -8.40
C PRO A 95 -2.69 -10.34 -7.71
N LEU A 96 -3.28 -9.40 -8.45
CA LEU A 96 -3.73 -8.12 -7.88
C LEU A 96 -4.86 -8.25 -6.87
N ALA A 97 -5.87 -9.09 -7.13
CA ALA A 97 -6.92 -9.38 -6.15
C ALA A 97 -6.33 -9.94 -4.83
N GLY A 98 -5.43 -10.93 -4.95
CA GLY A 98 -4.76 -11.54 -3.79
C GLY A 98 -3.93 -10.51 -3.01
N HIS A 99 -3.17 -9.66 -3.70
CA HIS A 99 -2.41 -8.58 -3.08
C HIS A 99 -3.31 -7.58 -2.35
N TYR A 100 -4.35 -7.07 -3.03
CA TYR A 100 -5.30 -6.13 -2.44
C TYR A 100 -5.87 -6.66 -1.11
N PHE A 101 -6.43 -7.87 -1.11
CA PHE A 101 -6.99 -8.46 0.11
C PHE A 101 -5.93 -8.73 1.19
N ASN A 102 -4.74 -9.20 0.79
CA ASN A 102 -3.67 -9.47 1.74
C ASN A 102 -3.17 -8.18 2.42
N TYR A 103 -3.10 -7.05 1.71
CA TYR A 103 -2.65 -5.79 2.27
C TYR A 103 -3.72 -5.08 3.13
N ARG A 104 -5.02 -5.42 3.00
CA ARG A 104 -6.05 -4.95 3.94
C ARG A 104 -5.76 -5.34 5.39
N LYS A 105 -5.13 -6.51 5.60
CA LYS A 105 -4.82 -6.99 6.96
C LYS A 105 -3.77 -6.15 7.67
N THR A 106 -2.94 -5.40 6.93
CA THR A 106 -1.79 -4.66 7.49
C THR A 106 -2.20 -3.52 8.42
N SER A 107 -3.37 -2.93 8.22
CA SER A 107 -3.92 -1.92 9.15
C SER A 107 -4.43 -2.52 10.46
N ILE A 108 -4.46 -3.85 10.61
CA ILE A 108 -4.98 -4.58 11.78
C ILE A 108 -3.90 -5.43 12.45
N TYR A 109 -3.24 -6.29 11.67
CA TYR A 109 -2.21 -7.19 12.18
C TYR A 109 -0.98 -6.39 12.65
N GLY A 110 -0.34 -6.83 13.73
CA GLY A 110 0.76 -6.08 14.35
C GLY A 110 0.31 -4.85 15.16
N GLY A 111 -0.98 -4.78 15.50
CA GLY A 111 -1.60 -3.66 16.21
C GLY A 111 -2.37 -2.75 15.24
N SER A 112 -3.65 -2.52 15.52
CA SER A 112 -4.50 -1.76 14.59
C SER A 112 -4.07 -0.30 14.46
N ASN A 113 -4.38 0.35 13.35
CA ASN A 113 -4.04 1.75 13.14
C ASN A 113 -4.67 2.67 14.19
N GLU A 114 -5.84 2.31 14.73
CA GLU A 114 -6.49 3.02 15.84
C GLU A 114 -5.66 2.92 17.13
N ILE A 115 -5.16 1.72 17.46
CA ILE A 115 -4.27 1.54 18.61
C ILE A 115 -2.98 2.34 18.44
N GLN A 116 -2.38 2.32 17.24
CA GLN A 116 -1.19 3.12 16.97
C GLN A 116 -1.46 4.63 17.07
N ARG A 117 -2.61 5.11 16.62
CA ARG A 117 -3.03 6.52 16.79
C ARG A 117 -3.20 6.89 18.26
N ASN A 118 -3.72 5.98 19.10
CA ASN A 118 -3.80 6.21 20.55
C ASN A 118 -2.42 6.32 21.19
N ILE A 119 -1.48 5.44 20.82
CA ILE A 119 -0.09 5.51 21.30
C ILE A 119 0.55 6.85 20.92
N ILE A 120 0.36 7.30 19.67
CA ILE A 120 0.85 8.61 19.20
C ILE A 120 0.26 9.74 20.06
N SER A 121 -1.05 9.74 20.29
CA SER A 121 -1.73 10.76 21.11
C SER A 121 -1.20 10.76 22.55
N GLN A 122 -1.01 9.59 23.16
CA GLN A 122 -0.47 9.48 24.52
C GLN A 122 0.97 10.01 24.60
N MET A 123 1.82 9.66 23.64
CA MET A 123 3.24 10.00 23.66
C MET A 123 3.51 11.47 23.29
N ILE A 124 2.72 12.06 22.38
CA ILE A 124 2.93 13.43 21.89
C ILE A 124 2.08 14.44 22.65
N LEU A 125 0.81 14.11 22.91
CA LEU A 125 -0.18 15.05 23.46
C LEU A 125 -0.47 14.79 24.95
N GLY A 126 -0.09 13.63 25.49
CA GLY A 126 -0.41 13.26 26.88
C GLY A 126 -1.91 13.00 27.12
N LEU A 127 -2.66 12.68 26.05
CA LEU A 127 -4.10 12.43 26.06
C LEU A 127 -4.45 10.94 26.14
#